data_AF-A0A2R9BKV5-F1
#
_entry.id   AF-A0A2R9BKV5-F1
#
_cell.length_a   1.000
_cell.length_b   1.000
_cell.length_c   1.000
_cell.angle_alpha   90.00
_cell.angle_beta   90.00
_cell.angle_gamma   90.00
#
_symmetry.space_group_name_H-M   'P 1'
#
loop_
_entity.id
_entity.type
_entity.pdbx_description
1 polymer ?
#
loop_
_entity_poly.entity_id
_entity_poly.type
_entity_poly.pdbx_seq_one_letter_code
_entity_poly.pdbx_strand_id
1 'polypeptide(L)'
;MTGYTPDEKLRLQQLRELRRRWLKDQELSPREPVLPPQKMGPMEKFWNKFLENKSPWRKMEKPYGIVEKKSRIFPGDTILETGEVIPPMKEFPDQHH
;
A
#
# COMPACT_ATOMS: atom_id res chain seq x y z
N MET A 1 6.59 5.76 55.34
CA MET A 1 6.74 6.01 53.89
C MET A 1 7.12 7.47 53.71
N THR A 2 8.39 7.81 53.91
CA THR A 2 8.86 9.18 53.73
C THR A 2 9.09 9.40 52.24
N GLY A 3 8.19 10.18 51.62
CA GLY A 3 8.34 10.59 50.23
C GLY A 3 9.44 11.65 50.06
N TYR A 4 9.73 11.98 48.80
CA TYR A 4 10.74 12.97 48.41
C TYR A 4 10.63 14.30 49.19
N THR A 5 11.77 14.84 49.58
CA THR A 5 11.88 16.18 50.18
C THR A 5 11.56 17.27 49.13
N PRO A 6 11.19 18.50 49.54
CA PRO A 6 10.87 19.58 48.60
C PRO A 6 11.99 19.88 47.60
N ASP A 7 13.25 19.84 48.04
CA ASP A 7 14.41 20.09 47.19
C ASP A 7 14.67 18.94 46.20
N GLU A 8 14.44 17.70 46.63
CA GLU A 8 14.51 16.53 45.75
C GLU A 8 13.42 16.59 44.67
N LYS A 9 12.21 17.04 45.03
CA LYS A 9 11.12 17.23 44.06
C LYS A 9 11.47 18.31 43.05
N LEU A 10 12.04 19.44 43.50
CA LEU A 10 12.48 20.53 42.63
C LEU A 10 13.58 20.06 41.67
N ARG A 11 14.57 19.33 42.18
CA ARG A 11 15.66 18.76 41.38
C ARG A 11 15.15 17.75 40.35
N LEU A 12 14.22 16.87 40.75
CA LEU A 12 13.61 15.90 39.84
C LEU A 12 12.77 16.58 38.76
N GLN A 13 12.08 17.68 39.09
CA GLN A 13 11.35 18.47 38.10
C GLN A 13 12.31 19.10 37.08
N GLN A 14 13.40 19.73 37.55
CA GLN A 14 14.43 20.30 36.67
C GLN A 14 15.04 19.25 35.74
N LEU A 15 15.39 18.07 36.27
CA LEU A 15 15.92 16.97 35.47
C LEU A 15 14.90 16.42 34.47
N ARG A 16 13.61 16.36 34.83
CA ARG A 16 12.54 15.94 33.90
C ARG A 16 12.37 16.93 32.76
N GLU A 17 12.44 18.23 33.03
CA GLU A 17 12.31 19.26 31.98
C GLU A 17 13.48 19.20 30.99
N LEU A 18 14.71 19.07 31.49
CA LEU A 18 15.90 18.87 30.66
C LEU A 18 15.79 17.58 29.84
N ARG A 19 15.33 16.48 30.47
CA ARG A 19 15.17 15.19 29.78
C ARG A 19 14.12 15.25 28.67
N ARG A 20 13.00 15.96 28.88
CA ARG A 20 11.96 16.13 27.86
C ARG A 20 12.46 16.93 26.66
N ARG A 21 13.21 18.02 26.89
CA ARG A 21 13.83 18.82 25.82
C ARG A 21 14.84 17.99 25.04
N TRP A 22 15.73 17.29 25.74
CA TRP A 22 16.70 16.40 25.10
C TRP A 22 16.05 15.32 24.24
N LEU A 23 14.99 14.66 24.74
CA LEU A 23 14.27 13.64 23.98
C LEU A 23 13.57 14.21 22.74
N LYS A 24 13.04 15.43 22.84
CA LYS A 24 12.46 16.15 21.70
C LYS A 24 13.51 16.49 20.65
N ASP A 25 14.72 16.86 21.06
CA ASP A 25 15.84 17.13 20.14
C ASP A 25 16.40 15.86 19.49
N GLN A 26 16.07 14.68 20.01
CA GLN A 26 16.37 13.38 19.39
C GLN A 26 15.33 12.95 18.34
N GLU A 27 14.17 13.62 18.27
CA GLU A 27 13.23 13.40 17.17
C GLU A 27 13.85 14.00 15.90
N LEU A 28 14.56 13.16 15.14
CA LEU A 28 15.09 13.54 13.84
C LEU A 28 13.94 14.04 12.96
N SER A 29 14.11 15.24 12.40
CA SER A 29 13.31 15.68 11.26
C SER A 29 13.42 14.64 10.14
N PRO A 30 12.39 14.41 9.31
CA PRO A 30 12.45 13.51 8.14
C PRO A 30 13.55 13.83 7.13
N ARG A 31 14.33 14.89 7.37
CA ARG A 31 15.60 15.16 6.71
C ARG A 31 16.62 14.10 7.10
N GLU A 32 16.47 12.96 6.44
CA GLU A 32 17.57 12.05 6.18
C GLU A 32 18.78 12.86 5.70
N PRO A 33 19.99 12.62 6.22
CA PRO A 33 21.19 12.95 5.47
C PRO A 33 21.24 12.00 4.27
N VAL A 34 20.40 12.27 3.26
CA VAL A 34 20.42 11.52 2.02
C VAL A 34 21.75 11.89 1.37
N LEU A 35 22.65 10.93 1.27
CA LEU A 35 23.75 11.02 0.31
C LEU A 35 23.14 11.49 -1.02
N PRO A 36 23.76 12.45 -1.74
CA PRO A 36 23.18 12.90 -2.99
C PRO A 36 22.85 11.67 -3.83
N PRO A 37 21.63 11.57 -4.39
CA PRO A 37 21.23 10.40 -5.13
C PRO A 37 22.29 10.12 -6.18
N GLN A 38 22.67 8.84 -6.32
CA GLN A 38 23.71 8.45 -7.25
C GLN A 38 23.41 9.06 -8.61
N LYS A 39 24.38 9.81 -9.17
CA LYS A 39 24.16 10.55 -10.42
C LYS A 39 23.93 9.54 -11.54
N MET A 40 22.66 9.38 -11.92
CA MET A 40 22.27 8.62 -13.10
C MET A 40 22.98 9.18 -14.33
N GLY A 41 23.50 8.28 -15.17
CA GLY A 41 24.12 8.65 -16.43
C GLY A 41 23.11 9.31 -17.38
N PRO A 42 23.57 10.02 -18.43
CA PRO A 42 22.67 10.66 -19.40
C PRO A 42 21.65 9.69 -20.03
N MET A 43 22.05 8.44 -20.29
CA MET A 43 21.18 7.42 -20.89
C MET A 43 20.06 6.96 -19.94
N GLU A 44 20.39 6.79 -18.67
CA GLU A 44 19.43 6.34 -17.65
C GLU A 44 18.42 7.44 -17.33
N LYS A 45 18.88 8.70 -17.26
CA LYS A 45 18.00 9.87 -17.18
C LYS A 45 17.05 9.96 -18.37
N PHE A 46 17.56 9.68 -19.57
CA PHE A 46 16.75 9.66 -20.78
C PHE A 46 15.66 8.58 -20.71
N TRP A 47 16.00 7.32 -20.41
CA TRP A 47 15.02 6.24 -20.30
C TRP A 47 13.99 6.47 -19.20
N ASN A 48 14.40 6.98 -18.04
CA ASN A 48 13.48 7.32 -16.96
C ASN A 48 12.48 8.39 -17.39
N LYS A 49 12.95 9.49 -18.00
CA LYS A 49 12.08 10.54 -18.52
C LYS A 49 11.21 10.05 -19.69
N PHE A 50 11.72 9.12 -20.48
CA PHE A 50 10.98 8.51 -21.57
C PHE A 50 9.83 7.63 -21.06
N LEU A 51 10.06 6.83 -20.02
CA LEU A 51 9.06 5.91 -19.45
C LEU A 51 8.14 6.56 -18.39
N GLU A 52 8.52 7.71 -17.83
CA GLU A 52 7.71 8.50 -16.88
C GLU A 52 6.34 8.86 -17.47
N ASN A 53 6.32 9.22 -18.76
CA ASN A 53 5.09 9.38 -19.51
C ASN A 53 4.53 8.00 -19.87
N LYS A 54 3.47 7.60 -19.15
CA LYS A 54 2.75 6.31 -19.27
C LYS A 54 1.99 6.17 -20.60
N SER A 55 2.66 6.36 -21.74
CA SER A 55 2.06 6.12 -23.05
C SER A 55 2.06 4.60 -23.34
N PRO A 56 0.96 4.01 -23.83
CA PRO A 56 0.85 2.56 -24.02
C PRO A 56 1.95 1.95 -24.91
N TRP A 57 2.36 2.66 -25.97
CA TRP A 57 3.43 2.21 -26.86
C TRP A 57 4.82 2.22 -26.20
N ARG A 58 5.02 3.04 -25.16
CA ARG A 58 6.27 3.09 -24.39
C ARG A 58 6.34 1.99 -23.34
N LYS A 59 5.18 1.61 -22.77
CA LYS A 59 5.08 0.55 -21.77
C LYS A 59 4.91 -0.86 -22.33
N MET A 60 4.84 -1.00 -23.66
CA MET A 60 4.49 -2.26 -24.33
C MET A 60 3.26 -2.93 -23.71
N GLU A 61 2.29 -2.13 -23.27
CA GLU A 61 0.99 -2.64 -22.85
C GLU A 61 0.28 -3.08 -24.12
N LYS A 62 0.39 -4.38 -24.43
CA LYS A 62 -0.27 -4.99 -25.59
C LYS A 62 -1.72 -5.31 -25.17
N PRO A 63 -2.73 -4.51 -25.57
CA PRO A 63 -4.11 -4.94 -25.38
C PRO A 63 -4.27 -6.30 -26.06
N TYR A 64 -4.93 -7.25 -25.38
CA TYR A 64 -5.06 -8.63 -25.86
C TYR A 64 -3.75 -9.42 -25.96
N GLY A 65 -2.67 -8.99 -25.27
CA GLY A 65 -1.43 -9.78 -25.20
C GLY A 65 -1.64 -11.14 -24.53
N ILE A 66 -2.60 -11.23 -23.63
CA ILE A 66 -3.12 -12.47 -23.03
C ILE A 66 -4.64 -12.41 -23.20
N VAL A 67 -5.23 -13.40 -23.88
CA VAL A 67 -6.68 -13.54 -24.02
C VAL A 67 -7.07 -14.90 -23.48
N GLU A 68 -7.90 -14.90 -22.46
CA GLU A 68 -8.46 -16.11 -21.87
C GLU A 68 -9.89 -16.31 -22.34
N LYS A 69 -10.30 -17.58 -22.45
CA LYS A 69 -11.71 -17.90 -22.69
C LYS A 69 -12.50 -17.59 -21.43
N LYS A 70 -13.63 -16.90 -21.58
CA LYS A 70 -14.58 -16.70 -20.48
C LYS A 70 -14.92 -18.03 -19.80
N SER A 71 -14.99 -18.04 -18.47
CA SER A 71 -15.38 -19.22 -17.68
C SER A 71 -16.77 -19.71 -18.11
N ARG A 72 -16.99 -21.04 -18.00
CA ARG A 72 -18.33 -21.60 -18.17
C ARG A 72 -19.17 -21.20 -16.97
N ILE A 73 -20.41 -20.82 -17.24
CA ILE A 73 -21.39 -20.39 -16.24
C ILE A 73 -22.55 -21.37 -16.27
N PHE A 74 -22.96 -21.85 -15.11
CA PHE A 74 -24.05 -22.80 -14.91
C PHE A 74 -25.19 -22.20 -14.08
N PRO A 75 -26.41 -22.76 -14.20
CA PRO A 75 -27.52 -22.41 -13.33
C PRO A 75 -27.15 -22.57 -11.85
N GLY A 76 -27.37 -21.53 -11.05
CA GLY A 76 -26.96 -21.45 -9.64
C GLY A 76 -25.61 -20.79 -9.37
N ASP A 77 -24.77 -20.54 -10.39
CA ASP A 77 -23.51 -19.80 -10.21
C ASP A 77 -23.78 -18.34 -9.82
N THR A 78 -22.87 -17.74 -9.05
CA THR A 78 -22.94 -16.32 -8.66
C THR A 78 -21.83 -15.53 -9.35
N ILE A 79 -22.19 -14.45 -10.03
CA ILE A 79 -21.22 -13.55 -10.65
C ILE A 79 -20.63 -12.65 -9.56
N LEU A 80 -19.32 -12.78 -9.28
CA LEU A 80 -18.67 -12.00 -8.20
C LEU A 80 -18.72 -10.48 -8.42
N GLU A 81 -18.70 -10.04 -9.68
CA GLU A 81 -18.71 -8.61 -10.03
C GLU A 81 -20.07 -7.95 -9.82
N THR A 82 -21.17 -8.68 -10.04
CA THR A 82 -22.55 -8.14 -9.98
C THR A 82 -23.35 -8.66 -8.79
N GLY A 83 -22.92 -9.76 -8.17
CA GLY A 83 -23.67 -10.48 -7.13
C GLY A 83 -24.91 -11.24 -7.64
N GLU A 84 -25.13 -11.27 -8.96
CA GLU A 84 -26.30 -11.93 -9.55
C GLU A 84 -26.14 -13.45 -9.58
N VAL A 85 -27.19 -14.17 -9.18
CA VAL A 85 -27.26 -15.63 -9.24
C VAL A 85 -27.92 -16.06 -10.54
N ILE A 86 -27.30 -16.97 -11.26
CA ILE A 86 -27.81 -17.47 -12.53
C ILE A 86 -29.08 -18.30 -12.27
N PRO A 87 -30.20 -18.01 -12.96
CA PRO A 87 -31.45 -18.70 -12.71
C PRO A 87 -31.35 -20.19 -13.00
N PRO A 88 -32.06 -21.05 -12.23
CA PRO A 88 -32.10 -22.49 -12.45
C PRO A 88 -32.71 -22.82 -13.82
N MET A 89 -32.34 -23.97 -14.39
CA MET A 89 -33.03 -24.47 -15.59
C MET A 89 -34.48 -24.81 -15.26
N LYS A 90 -35.35 -24.65 -16.26
CA LYS A 90 -36.75 -25.06 -16.15
C LYS A 90 -36.82 -26.57 -15.88
N GLU A 91 -37.64 -26.96 -14.92
CA GLU A 91 -37.86 -28.37 -14.57
C GLU A 91 -38.39 -29.13 -15.79
N PHE A 92 -37.69 -30.19 -16.17
CA PHE A 92 -38.16 -31.13 -17.17
C PHE A 92 -38.91 -32.25 -16.45
N PRO A 93 -40.08 -32.71 -16.95
CA PRO A 93 -40.77 -33.85 -16.37
C PRO A 93 -39.84 -35.07 -16.44
N ASP A 94 -39.46 -35.57 -15.28
CA ASP A 94 -38.57 -36.71 -15.13
C ASP A 94 -39.29 -37.98 -15.63
N GLN A 95 -38.72 -38.68 -16.61
CA GLN A 95 -39.29 -39.90 -17.21
C GLN A 95 -38.60 -41.17 -16.66
N HIS A 96 -37.94 -41.08 -15.50
CA HIS A 96 -37.41 -42.25 -14.83
C HIS A 96 -38.52 -43.00 -14.07
N HIS A 97 -39.04 -44.04 -14.72
CA HIS A 97 -39.86 -45.11 -14.13
C HIS A 97 -39.01 -46.08 -13.31
#